data_AF-A0A530ZLQ7-F1
#
_entry.id   AF-A0A530ZLQ7-F1
#
_cell.length_a   1.000
_cell.length_b   1.000
_cell.length_c   1.000
_cell.angle_alpha   90.00
_cell.angle_beta   90.00
_cell.angle_gamma   90.00
#
_symmetry.space_group_name_H-M   'P 1'
#
loop_
_entity.id
_entity.type
_entity.pdbx_description
1 polymer ?
#
loop_
_entity_poly.entity_id
_entity_poly.type
_entity_poly.pdbx_seq_one_letter_code
_entity_poly.pdbx_strand_id
1 'polypeptide(L)' 'IWREVANGKRLAGVQEVSWLMLKELGGQSAEGDFAGLIKSIHLDALRENARGHALAIAAA' A
#
# COMPACT_ATOMS: atom_id res chain seq x y z
N ILE A 1 11.89 -2.90 -2.78
CA ILE A 1 10.56 -3.08 -2.15
C ILE A 1 9.67 -4.08 -2.91
N TRP A 2 8.89 -3.72 -3.95
CA TRP A 2 7.97 -4.71 -4.58
C TRP A 2 8.68 -5.95 -5.13
N ARG A 3 9.88 -5.77 -5.68
CA ARG A 3 10.74 -6.88 -6.13
C ARG A 3 11.17 -7.80 -4.99
N GLU A 4 11.32 -7.31 -3.76
CA GLU A 4 11.62 -8.18 -2.62
C GLU A 4 10.42 -9.06 -2.29
N VAL A 5 9.20 -8.53 -2.40
CA VAL A 5 7.98 -9.33 -2.23
C VAL A 5 7.84 -10.37 -3.34
N ALA A 6 8.01 -9.96 -4.60
CA ALA A 6 7.94 -10.87 -5.74
C ALA A 6 8.98 -12.01 -5.68
N ASN A 7 10.16 -11.72 -5.11
CA ASN A 7 11.22 -12.72 -4.92
C ASN A 7 11.12 -13.47 -3.58
N GLY A 8 10.03 -13.32 -2.82
CA GLY A 8 9.83 -14.00 -1.54
C GLY A 8 10.76 -13.55 -0.40
N LYS A 9 11.50 -12.45 -0.59
CA LYS A 9 12.44 -11.90 0.40
C LYS A 9 11.76 -11.02 1.44
N ARG A 10 10.49 -10.65 1.21
CA ARG A 10 9.68 -9.82 2.11
C ARG A 10 8.24 -10.30 2.09
N LEU A 11 7.66 -10.49 3.28
CA LEU A 11 6.23 -10.71 3.45
C LEU A 11 5.57 -9.37 3.80
N ALA A 12 4.88 -8.76 2.83
CA ALA A 12 4.19 -7.50 3.01
C ALA A 12 2.98 -7.42 2.06
N GLY A 13 1.88 -6.85 2.56
CA GLY A 13 0.66 -6.65 1.78
C GLY A 13 0.73 -5.43 0.86
N VAL A 14 -0.24 -5.28 -0.05
CA VAL A 14 -0.27 -4.20 -1.06
C VAL A 14 -0.22 -2.80 -0.42
N GLN A 15 -0.98 -2.56 0.65
CA GLN A 15 -0.97 -1.28 1.37
C GLN A 15 0.42 -0.94 1.91
N GLU A 16 1.12 -1.93 2.45
CA GLU A 16 2.43 -1.76 3.09
C GLU A 16 3.54 -1.57 2.04
N VAL A 17 3.49 -2.36 0.96
CA VAL A 17 4.41 -2.22 -0.19
C VAL A 17 4.27 -0.85 -0.85
N SER A 18 3.03 -0.42 -1.12
CA SER A 18 2.76 0.87 -1.74
C SER A 18 3.16 2.05 -0.85
N TRP A 19 2.96 1.95 0.47
CA TRP A 19 3.44 2.95 1.42
C TRP A 19 4.96 3.07 1.42
N LEU A 20 5.67 1.94 1.51
CA LEU A 20 7.13 1.92 1.49
C LEU A 20 7.67 2.48 0.17
N MET A 21 7.08 2.09 -0.96
CA MET A 21 7.47 2.62 -2.26
C MET A 21 7.26 4.14 -2.34
N LEU A 22 6.12 4.62 -1.85
CA LEU A 22 5.84 6.06 -1.83
C LEU A 22 6.85 6.83 -0.96
N LYS A 23 7.24 6.26 0.19
CA LYS A 23 8.26 6.85 1.06
C LYS A 23 9.60 7.04 0.35
N GLU A 24 10.04 6.06 -0.44
CA GLU A 24 11.26 6.16 -1.26
C GLU A 24 11.16 7.22 -2.36
N LEU A 25 9.95 7.56 -2.80
CA LEU A 25 9.69 8.60 -3.81
C LEU A 25 9.58 10.01 -3.23
N GLY A 26 9.77 10.20 -1.91
CA GLY A 26 9.57 11.49 -1.22
C GLY A 26 8.24 11.60 -0.47
N GLY A 27 7.52 10.49 -0.30
CA GLY A 27 6.32 10.41 0.54
C GLY A 27 5.12 11.14 -0.06
N GLN A 28 4.35 11.81 0.78
CA GLN A 28 3.13 12.51 0.34
C GLN A 28 3.41 13.64 -0.65
N SER A 29 4.59 14.26 -0.57
CA SER A 29 5.02 15.32 -1.48
C SER A 29 5.59 14.79 -2.81
N ALA A 30 5.63 13.46 -3.02
CA ALA A 30 6.11 12.89 -4.26
C ALA A 30 5.23 13.30 -5.45
N GLU A 31 5.87 13.82 -6.51
CA GLU A 31 5.23 14.30 -7.74
C GLU A 31 5.46 13.34 -8.92
N GLY A 32 4.71 13.55 -10.01
CA GLY A 32 4.81 12.78 -11.25
C GLY A 32 3.92 11.54 -11.32
N ASP A 33 3.74 11.03 -12.53
CA ASP A 33 2.76 9.98 -12.84
C ASP A 33 2.98 8.69 -12.05
N PHE A 34 4.24 8.32 -11.83
CA PHE A 34 4.56 7.12 -11.06
C PHE A 34 4.19 7.27 -9.58
N ALA A 35 4.48 8.41 -8.97
CA ALA A 35 4.04 8.69 -7.60
C ALA A 35 2.51 8.74 -7.50
N GLY A 36 1.84 9.33 -8.50
CA GLY A 36 0.38 9.33 -8.62
C GLY A 36 -0.22 7.91 -8.66
N LEU A 37 0.36 7.02 -9.48
CA LEU A 37 -0.05 5.63 -9.56
C LEU A 37 0.11 4.89 -8.21
N ILE A 38 1.26 5.03 -7.56
CA ILE A 38 1.50 4.38 -6.26
C ILE A 38 0.54 4.91 -5.19
N LYS A 39 0.23 6.21 -5.17
CA LYS A 39 -0.78 6.79 -4.28
C LYS A 39 -2.17 6.21 -4.53
N SER A 40 -2.57 6.03 -5.79
CA SER A 40 -3.85 5.41 -6.14
C SER A 40 -3.94 3.99 -5.58
N ILE A 41 -2.93 3.16 -5.86
CA ILE A 41 -2.86 1.77 -5.38
C ILE A 41 -2.91 1.73 -3.85
N HIS A 42 -2.18 2.64 -3.18
CA HIS A 42 -2.16 2.73 -1.72
C HIS A 42 -3.54 3.03 -1.14
N LEU A 43 -4.24 4.02 -1.70
CA LEU A 43 -5.56 4.42 -1.21
C LEU A 43 -6.61 3.32 -1.43
N ASP A 44 -6.55 2.61 -2.54
CA ASP A 44 -7.48 1.51 -2.80
C ASP A 44 -7.25 0.34 -1.83
N ALA A 45 -5.98 -0.05 -1.62
CA ALA A 45 -5.64 -1.08 -0.64
C ALA A 45 -5.99 -0.66 0.81
N LEU A 46 -5.78 0.61 1.17
CA LEU A 46 -6.15 1.14 2.47
C LEU A 46 -7.65 1.06 2.72
N ARG A 47 -8.47 1.44 1.73
CA ARG A 47 -9.94 1.37 1.83
C ARG A 47 -10.42 -0.07 1.97
N GLU A 48 -9.85 -0.99 1.20
CA GLU A 48 -10.23 -2.40 1.25
C GLU A 48 -9.88 -3.03 2.61
N ASN A 49 -8.66 -2.80 3.09
CA ASN A 49 -8.24 -3.26 4.41
C ASN A 49 -9.12 -2.68 5.53
N ALA A 50 -9.50 -1.39 5.44
CA ALA A 50 -10.39 -0.76 6.39
C ALA A 50 -11.81 -1.39 6.39
N ARG A 51 -12.36 -1.73 5.22
CA ARG A 51 -13.64 -2.46 5.14
C ARG A 51 -13.54 -3.85 5.76
N GLY A 52 -12.47 -4.59 5.44
CA GLY A 52 -12.21 -5.90 6.04
C GLY A 52 -12.15 -5.83 7.57
N HIS A 53 -11.43 -4.86 8.11
CA HIS A 53 -11.37 -4.63 9.56
C HIS A 53 -12.73 -4.27 10.16
N ALA A 54 -13.49 -3.38 9.50
CA ALA A 54 -14.82 -3.00 9.99
C ALA A 54 -15.78 -4.20 10.05
N LEU A 55 -15.74 -5.08 9.04
CA LEU A 55 -16.53 -6.31 9.03
C LEU A 55 -16.10 -7.28 10.14
N ALA A 56 -14.80 -7.44 10.36
CA ALA A 56 -14.28 -8.29 11.44
C ALA A 56 -14.70 -7.78 12.83
N ILE A 57 -14.70 -6.46 13.03
CA ILE A 57 -15.19 -5.83 14.27
C ILE A 57 -16.69 -6.08 14.47
N ALA A 58 -17.49 -5.95 13.42
CA ALA A 58 -18.94 -6.16 13.50
C ALA A 58 -19.34 -7.62 13.75
N ALA A 59 -18.46 -8.58 13.45
CA ALA A 59 -18.69 -10.01 13.64
C ALA A 59 -18.18 -10.58 14.97
N ALA A 60 -17.49 -9.76 15.78
CA ALA A 60 -16.95 -10.12 17.10
C ALA A 60 -17.98 -9.85 18.22
#